data_AF-A0A401PJG4-F1
#
_entry.id   AF-A0A401PJG4-F1
#
_cell.length_a   1.000
_cell.length_b   1.000
_cell.length_c   1.000
_cell.angle_alpha   90.00
_cell.angle_beta   90.00
_cell.angle_gamma   90.00
#
_symmetry.space_group_name_H-M   'P 1'
#
loop_
_entity.id
_entity.type
_entity.pdbx_description
1 polymer ?
#
loop_
_entity_poly.entity_id
_entity_poly.type
_entity_poly.pdbx_seq_one_letter_code
_entity_poly.pdbx_strand_id
1 'polypeptide(L)'
;GESNFVACMTAILSQMEHSHYTNYINAFQTRQDLMDFLMETFIMFKDLIGKNVYPPDWMVMSMVQNRVFLRAISQYAETLNKMFLNSNCFELQLWNNYFHLTVAFLTQESLQLENFSNAKRAAIICKYGDMRGIIGAGIRDMWYNLGKTLDFYFSYQSATLSIF
;
A
#
# COMPACT_ATOMS: atom_id res chain seq x y z
N GLY A 1 -22.04 6.28 8.38
CA GLY A 1 -22.02 4.80 8.44
C GLY A 1 -20.60 4.32 8.30
N GLU A 2 -20.07 4.21 7.10
CA GLU A 2 -18.63 3.91 6.88
C GLU A 2 -17.99 4.96 5.96
N SER A 3 -18.77 5.53 5.05
CA SER A 3 -18.39 6.66 4.18
C SER A 3 -17.85 7.88 4.94
N ASN A 4 -18.43 8.22 6.10
CA ASN A 4 -17.94 9.34 6.93
C ASN A 4 -16.55 9.05 7.52
N PHE A 5 -16.28 7.81 7.93
CA PHE A 5 -14.97 7.41 8.44
C PHE A 5 -13.93 7.49 7.33
N VAL A 6 -14.25 6.96 6.16
CA VAL A 6 -13.40 7.04 4.96
C VAL A 6 -13.14 8.49 4.56
N ALA A 7 -14.15 9.34 4.57
CA ALA A 7 -14.01 10.76 4.25
C ALA A 7 -13.11 11.48 5.26
N CYS A 8 -13.29 11.26 6.56
CA CYS A 8 -12.41 11.83 7.59
C CYS A 8 -10.97 11.33 7.44
N MET A 9 -10.77 10.04 7.25
CA MET A 9 -9.44 9.47 7.05
C MET A 9 -8.79 10.02 5.77
N THR A 10 -9.53 10.10 4.68
CA THR A 10 -9.07 10.69 3.41
C THR A 10 -8.69 12.15 3.60
N ALA A 11 -9.45 12.91 4.39
CA ALA A 11 -9.17 14.31 4.69
C ALA A 11 -7.93 14.51 5.55
N ILE A 12 -7.66 13.62 6.50
CA ILE A 12 -6.43 13.66 7.31
C ILE A 12 -5.23 13.29 6.43
N LEU A 13 -5.31 12.14 5.75
CA LEU A 13 -4.23 11.65 4.89
C LEU A 13 -3.94 12.59 3.72
N SER A 14 -4.94 13.32 3.20
CA SER A 14 -4.74 14.28 2.10
C SER A 14 -3.89 15.49 2.51
N GLN A 15 -3.91 15.86 3.80
CA GLN A 15 -3.09 16.93 4.37
C GLN A 15 -1.68 16.46 4.76
N MET A 16 -1.44 15.15 4.84
CA MET A 16 -0.11 14.63 5.15
C MET A 16 0.85 14.79 3.97
N GLU A 17 2.04 15.30 4.28
CA GLU A 17 3.17 15.41 3.36
C GLU A 17 4.25 14.42 3.80
N HIS A 18 5.29 14.24 2.98
CA HIS A 18 6.38 13.31 3.27
C HIS A 18 7.02 13.55 4.66
N SER A 19 7.21 14.82 5.04
CA SER A 19 7.72 15.20 6.37
C SER A 19 6.78 14.76 7.50
N HIS A 20 5.46 14.91 7.32
CA HIS A 20 4.46 14.46 8.28
C HIS A 20 4.50 12.94 8.47
N TYR A 21 4.59 12.16 7.39
CA TYR A 21 4.77 10.70 7.48
C TYR A 21 6.06 10.32 8.18
N THR A 22 7.18 10.95 7.80
CA THR A 22 8.49 10.66 8.39
C THR A 22 8.49 10.92 9.90
N ASN A 23 7.98 12.08 10.32
CA ASN A 23 7.93 12.46 11.74
C ASN A 23 7.01 11.52 12.53
N TYR A 24 5.86 11.15 11.95
CA TYR A 24 4.92 10.24 12.60
C TYR A 24 5.50 8.82 12.76
N ILE A 25 6.13 8.28 11.72
CA ILE A 25 6.78 6.96 11.74
C ILE A 25 7.92 6.94 12.77
N ASN A 26 8.70 8.02 12.86
CA ASN A 26 9.79 8.12 13.83
C ASN A 26 9.32 8.30 15.28
N ALA A 27 8.04 8.60 15.52
CA ALA A 27 7.48 8.75 16.86
C ALA A 27 7.13 7.41 17.53
N PHE A 28 7.11 6.30 16.78
CA PHE A 28 6.89 4.97 17.36
C PHE A 28 8.08 4.56 18.24
N GLN A 29 7.78 4.15 19.47
CA GLN A 29 8.82 3.82 20.46
C GLN A 29 9.51 2.49 20.16
N THR A 30 8.76 1.53 19.62
CA THR A 30 9.29 0.21 19.28
C THR A 30 8.98 -0.17 17.85
N ARG A 31 9.81 -1.09 17.32
CA ARG A 31 9.57 -1.75 16.04
C ARG A 31 8.22 -2.46 16.02
N GLN A 32 7.83 -3.07 17.14
CA GLN A 32 6.58 -3.82 17.27
C GLN A 32 5.38 -2.89 17.13
N ASP A 33 5.38 -1.74 17.81
CA ASP A 33 4.28 -0.77 17.72
C ASP A 33 4.11 -0.26 16.28
N LEU A 34 5.21 0.00 15.58
CA LEU A 34 5.19 0.39 14.17
C LEU A 34 4.63 -0.73 13.28
N MET A 35 5.03 -1.97 13.54
CA MET A 35 4.55 -3.13 12.79
C MET A 35 3.05 -3.33 12.98
N ASP A 36 2.55 -3.27 14.22
CA ASP A 36 1.14 -3.43 14.54
C ASP A 36 0.30 -2.34 13.87
N PHE A 37 0.74 -1.09 13.96
CA PHE A 37 0.12 0.03 13.24
C PHE A 37 0.05 -0.21 11.72
N LEU A 38 1.15 -0.66 11.10
CA LEU A 38 1.17 -0.92 9.65
C LEU A 38 0.23 -2.08 9.28
N MET A 39 0.23 -3.18 10.05
CA MET A 39 -0.67 -4.30 9.81
C MET A 39 -2.14 -3.88 9.91
N GLU A 40 -2.52 -3.19 10.98
CA GLU A 40 -3.88 -2.67 11.17
C GLU A 40 -4.27 -1.71 10.06
N THR A 41 -3.36 -0.80 9.67
CA THR A 41 -3.59 0.15 8.58
C THR A 41 -3.80 -0.56 7.26
N PHE A 42 -3.02 -1.60 6.96
CA PHE A 42 -3.15 -2.33 5.69
C PHE A 42 -4.46 -3.13 5.62
N ILE A 43 -4.85 -3.77 6.72
CA ILE A 43 -6.12 -4.50 6.81
C ILE A 43 -7.28 -3.52 6.64
N MET A 44 -7.26 -2.40 7.35
CA MET A 44 -8.28 -1.36 7.23
C MET A 44 -8.38 -0.81 5.80
N PHE A 45 -7.26 -0.44 5.17
CA PHE A 45 -7.29 0.03 3.79
C PHE A 45 -7.87 -1.01 2.83
N LYS A 46 -7.48 -2.29 2.98
CA LYS A 46 -7.98 -3.38 2.15
C LYS A 46 -9.49 -3.52 2.29
N ASP A 47 -10.00 -3.48 3.52
CA ASP A 47 -11.44 -3.59 3.79
C ASP A 47 -12.22 -2.40 3.23
N LEU A 48 -11.68 -1.18 3.35
CA LEU A 48 -12.29 0.01 2.78
C LEU A 48 -12.33 0.00 1.25
N ILE A 49 -11.30 -0.54 0.60
CA ILE A 49 -11.28 -0.71 -0.86
C ILE A 49 -12.31 -1.78 -1.27
N GLY A 50 -12.36 -2.91 -0.57
CA GLY A 50 -13.23 -4.03 -0.92
C GLY A 50 -14.73 -3.76 -0.75
N LYS A 51 -15.11 -2.82 0.13
CA LYS A 51 -16.52 -2.51 0.42
C LYS A 51 -17.21 -1.60 -0.60
N ASN A 52 -16.50 -1.03 -1.57
CA ASN A 52 -17.07 -0.05 -2.52
C ASN A 52 -17.93 1.02 -1.81
N VAL A 53 -17.29 1.74 -0.87
CA VAL A 53 -17.96 2.61 0.12
C VAL A 53 -18.74 3.79 -0.48
N TYR A 54 -18.51 4.08 -1.77
CA TYR A 54 -19.20 5.11 -2.51
C TYR A 54 -20.07 4.51 -3.62
N PRO A 55 -21.26 5.08 -3.90
CA PRO A 55 -22.06 4.70 -5.07
C PRO A 55 -21.26 4.82 -6.38
N PRO A 56 -21.58 4.02 -7.42
CA PRO A 56 -20.89 4.07 -8.71
C PRO A 56 -20.84 5.45 -9.37
N ASP A 57 -21.87 6.28 -9.14
CA ASP A 57 -21.98 7.63 -9.68
C ASP A 57 -21.04 8.63 -8.99
N TRP A 58 -20.49 8.29 -7.82
CA TRP A 58 -19.60 9.14 -7.01
C TRP A 58 -18.13 8.94 -7.37
N MET A 59 -17.87 8.78 -8.67
CA MET A 59 -16.53 8.47 -9.18
C MET A 59 -15.49 9.52 -8.79
N VAL A 60 -15.86 10.81 -8.70
CA VAL A 60 -14.92 11.85 -8.27
C VAL A 60 -14.41 11.58 -6.85
N MET A 61 -15.31 11.22 -5.92
CA MET A 61 -14.96 10.92 -4.54
C MET A 61 -14.08 9.67 -4.45
N SER A 62 -14.45 8.62 -5.19
CA SER A 62 -13.66 7.39 -5.26
C SER A 62 -12.26 7.64 -5.85
N MET A 63 -12.11 8.46 -6.89
CA MET A 63 -10.79 8.82 -7.44
C MET A 63 -9.93 9.64 -6.47
N VAL A 64 -10.55 10.58 -5.74
CA VAL A 64 -9.84 11.36 -4.71
C VAL A 64 -9.34 10.45 -3.58
N GLN A 65 -10.19 9.56 -3.07
CA GLN A 65 -9.79 8.56 -2.08
C GLN A 65 -8.65 7.68 -2.61
N ASN A 66 -8.79 7.14 -3.82
CA ASN A 66 -7.79 6.26 -4.42
C ASN A 66 -6.44 6.94 -4.55
N ARG A 67 -6.40 8.22 -4.95
CA ARG A 67 -5.16 8.98 -5.04
C ARG A 67 -4.51 9.18 -3.66
N VAL A 68 -5.31 9.45 -2.63
CA VAL A 68 -4.81 9.61 -1.26
C VAL A 68 -4.28 8.28 -0.71
N PHE A 69 -5.01 7.19 -0.93
CA PHE A 69 -4.60 5.84 -0.52
C PHE A 69 -3.33 5.42 -1.24
N LEU A 70 -3.23 5.64 -2.56
CA LEU A 70 -2.02 5.37 -3.34
C LEU A 70 -0.80 6.06 -2.71
N ARG A 71 -0.91 7.36 -2.39
CA ARG A 71 0.18 8.11 -1.77
C ARG A 71 0.58 7.51 -0.41
N ALA A 72 -0.39 7.20 0.44
CA ALA A 72 -0.13 6.60 1.75
C ALA A 72 0.55 5.22 1.61
N ILE A 73 0.04 4.36 0.71
CA ILE A 73 0.62 3.04 0.42
C ILE A 73 2.08 3.17 -0.05
N SER A 74 2.37 4.13 -0.94
CA SER A 74 3.75 4.38 -1.39
C SER A 74 4.67 4.82 -0.25
N GLN A 75 4.22 5.67 0.66
CA GLN A 75 5.00 6.08 1.85
C GLN A 75 5.26 4.90 2.80
N TYR A 76 4.27 4.05 3.00
CA TYR A 76 4.46 2.84 3.81
C TYR A 76 5.36 1.83 3.12
N ALA A 77 5.35 1.74 1.79
CA ALA A 77 6.27 0.90 1.04
C ALA A 77 7.74 1.31 1.26
N GLU A 78 8.03 2.62 1.26
CA GLU A 78 9.36 3.13 1.61
C GLU A 78 9.75 2.75 3.05
N THR A 79 8.81 2.83 3.99
CA THR A 79 9.02 2.45 5.39
C THR A 79 9.33 0.96 5.52
N LEU A 80 8.59 0.10 4.82
CA LEU A 80 8.85 -1.35 4.76
C LEU A 80 10.23 -1.64 4.20
N ASN A 81 10.64 -0.96 3.13
CA ASN A 81 11.99 -1.13 2.57
C ASN A 81 13.06 -0.69 3.57
N LYS A 82 12.93 0.47 4.20
CA LYS A 82 13.94 1.00 5.11
C LYS A 82 14.07 0.17 6.39
N MET A 83 12.94 -0.30 6.92
CA MET A 83 12.89 -0.83 8.28
C MET A 83 12.66 -2.35 8.32
N PHE A 84 12.04 -2.97 7.31
CA PHE A 84 11.55 -4.36 7.37
C PHE A 84 12.12 -5.30 6.30
N LEU A 85 13.12 -4.86 5.51
CA LEU A 85 13.81 -5.68 4.51
C LEU A 85 14.94 -6.57 5.07
N ASN A 86 15.26 -6.50 6.36
CA ASN A 86 16.36 -7.27 6.94
C ASN A 86 16.00 -8.76 7.06
N SER A 87 16.84 -9.65 6.50
CA SER A 87 16.65 -11.10 6.52
C SER A 87 16.67 -11.71 7.93
N ASN A 88 17.35 -11.09 8.88
CA ASN A 88 17.49 -11.63 10.24
C ASN A 88 16.26 -11.40 11.13
N CYS A 89 15.34 -10.53 10.70
CA CYS A 89 14.09 -10.20 11.39
C CYS A 89 12.96 -9.97 10.38
N PHE A 90 12.78 -10.97 9.51
CA PHE A 90 11.83 -10.90 8.41
C PHE A 90 10.38 -11.12 8.86
N GLU A 91 9.53 -10.12 8.64
CA GLU A 91 8.13 -10.12 9.10
C GLU A 91 7.17 -10.58 8.00
N LEU A 92 7.06 -11.90 7.80
CA LEU A 92 6.26 -12.48 6.70
C LEU A 92 4.81 -11.99 6.68
N GLN A 93 4.15 -11.91 7.83
CA GLN A 93 2.75 -11.49 7.94
C GLN A 93 2.56 -10.03 7.50
N LEU A 94 3.47 -9.13 7.88
CA LEU A 94 3.44 -7.72 7.49
C LEU A 94 3.54 -7.57 5.98
N TRP A 95 4.49 -8.27 5.36
CA TRP A 95 4.67 -8.26 3.90
C TRP A 95 3.48 -8.85 3.15
N ASN A 96 2.92 -9.96 3.64
CA ASN A 96 1.69 -10.55 3.09
C ASN A 96 0.52 -9.57 3.13
N ASN A 97 0.31 -8.89 4.27
CA ASN A 97 -0.74 -7.88 4.40
C ASN A 97 -0.56 -6.71 3.42
N TYR A 98 0.68 -6.26 3.22
CA TYR A 98 0.99 -5.23 2.22
C TYR A 98 0.66 -5.70 0.78
N PHE A 99 1.06 -6.92 0.40
CA PHE A 99 0.75 -7.42 -0.95
C PHE A 99 -0.75 -7.66 -1.16
N HIS A 100 -1.47 -8.17 -0.16
CA HIS A 100 -2.92 -8.29 -0.25
C HIS A 100 -3.60 -6.94 -0.42
N LEU A 101 -3.16 -5.92 0.30
CA LEU A 101 -3.65 -4.55 0.13
C LEU A 101 -3.38 -4.03 -1.29
N THR A 102 -2.15 -4.13 -1.78
CA THR A 102 -1.77 -3.58 -3.08
C THR A 102 -2.46 -4.30 -4.24
N VAL A 103 -2.67 -5.62 -4.13
CA VAL A 103 -3.48 -6.39 -5.08
C VAL A 103 -4.94 -5.93 -5.04
N ALA A 104 -5.55 -5.81 -3.86
CA ALA A 104 -6.92 -5.31 -3.73
C ALA A 104 -7.09 -3.90 -4.33
N PHE A 105 -6.12 -3.02 -4.12
CA PHE A 105 -6.10 -1.70 -4.73
C PHE A 105 -5.99 -1.77 -6.25
N LEU A 106 -5.18 -2.67 -6.81
CA LEU A 106 -4.97 -2.80 -8.25
C LEU A 106 -6.21 -3.37 -8.97
N THR A 107 -6.93 -4.29 -8.33
CA THR A 107 -8.04 -5.04 -8.93
C THR A 107 -9.42 -4.44 -8.67
N GLN A 108 -9.54 -3.42 -7.82
CA GLN A 108 -10.82 -2.77 -7.56
C GLN A 108 -11.49 -2.24 -8.84
N GLU A 109 -12.81 -2.34 -8.89
CA GLU A 109 -13.61 -1.98 -10.08
C GLU A 109 -13.42 -0.52 -10.49
N SER A 110 -13.28 0.37 -9.52
CA SER A 110 -13.12 1.82 -9.73
C SER A 110 -11.88 2.19 -10.55
N LEU A 111 -10.87 1.30 -10.61
CA LEU A 111 -9.64 1.49 -11.38
C LEU A 111 -9.61 0.65 -12.67
N GLN A 112 -10.61 -0.18 -12.95
CA GLN A 112 -10.72 -0.91 -14.22
C GLN A 112 -11.28 0.03 -15.31
N LEU A 113 -10.45 0.98 -15.75
CA LEU A 113 -10.85 2.06 -16.65
C LEU A 113 -11.35 1.58 -18.03
N GLU A 114 -10.99 0.36 -18.41
CA GLU A 114 -11.50 -0.36 -19.58
C GLU A 114 -13.02 -0.55 -19.57
N ASN A 115 -13.66 -0.52 -18.40
CA ASN A 115 -15.11 -0.62 -18.25
C ASN A 115 -15.84 0.72 -18.42
N PHE A 116 -15.11 1.84 -18.58
CA PHE A 116 -15.69 3.16 -18.78
C PHE A 116 -15.68 3.57 -20.25
N SER A 117 -16.53 4.55 -20.58
CA SER A 117 -16.48 5.20 -21.90
C SER A 117 -15.13 5.87 -22.12
N ASN A 118 -14.70 5.96 -23.39
CA ASN A 118 -13.43 6.59 -23.76
C ASN A 118 -13.27 8.01 -23.20
N ALA A 119 -14.34 8.82 -23.24
CA ALA A 119 -14.34 10.17 -22.69
C ALA A 119 -14.11 10.19 -21.17
N LYS A 120 -14.79 9.31 -20.42
CA LYS A 120 -14.64 9.21 -18.95
C LYS A 120 -13.24 8.70 -18.59
N ARG A 121 -12.74 7.67 -19.26
CA ARG A 121 -11.38 7.16 -19.08
C ARG A 121 -10.32 8.25 -19.34
N ALA A 122 -10.43 8.99 -20.44
CA ALA A 122 -9.49 10.05 -20.77
C ALA A 122 -9.49 11.17 -19.72
N ALA A 123 -10.67 11.58 -19.23
CA ALA A 123 -10.78 12.59 -18.18
C ALA A 123 -10.16 12.12 -16.85
N ILE A 124 -10.35 10.86 -16.47
CA ILE A 124 -9.74 10.27 -15.27
C ILE A 124 -8.22 10.27 -15.39
N ILE A 125 -7.66 9.76 -16.50
CA ILE A 125 -6.22 9.70 -16.71
C ILE A 125 -5.61 11.11 -16.73
N CYS A 126 -6.25 12.06 -17.42
CA CYS A 126 -5.79 13.45 -17.46
C CYS A 126 -5.71 14.10 -16.07
N LYS A 127 -6.70 13.82 -15.20
CA LYS A 127 -6.79 14.46 -13.88
C LYS A 127 -6.01 13.74 -12.77
N TYR A 128 -5.99 12.42 -12.79
CA TYR A 128 -5.47 11.60 -11.68
C TYR A 128 -4.25 10.75 -12.06
N GLY A 129 -3.93 10.65 -13.35
CA GLY A 129 -2.87 9.77 -13.86
C GLY A 129 -3.26 8.30 -13.84
N ASP A 130 -2.33 7.45 -14.27
CA ASP A 130 -2.48 6.00 -14.23
C ASP A 130 -2.05 5.44 -12.87
N MET A 131 -3.00 5.40 -11.93
CA MET A 131 -2.78 4.88 -10.59
C MET A 131 -2.45 3.38 -10.58
N ARG A 132 -2.97 2.58 -11.55
CA ARG A 132 -2.65 1.14 -11.67
C ARG A 132 -1.19 0.96 -12.10
N GLY A 133 -0.72 1.75 -13.06
CA GLY A 133 0.68 1.73 -13.48
C GLY A 133 1.65 2.06 -12.33
N ILE A 134 1.33 3.09 -11.54
CA ILE A 134 2.17 3.53 -10.41
C ILE A 134 2.27 2.42 -9.35
N ILE A 135 1.14 1.88 -8.88
CA ILE A 135 1.18 0.85 -7.84
C ILE A 135 1.78 -0.46 -8.38
N GLY A 136 1.54 -0.80 -9.65
CA GLY A 136 2.12 -1.98 -10.29
C GLY A 136 3.65 -1.93 -10.34
N ALA A 137 4.21 -0.77 -10.66
CA ALA A 137 5.66 -0.55 -10.57
C ALA A 137 6.16 -0.71 -9.13
N GLY A 138 5.44 -0.15 -8.16
CA GLY A 138 5.77 -0.31 -6.74
C GLY A 138 5.77 -1.77 -6.27
N ILE A 139 4.73 -2.54 -6.59
CA ILE A 139 4.65 -3.99 -6.28
C ILE A 139 5.87 -4.73 -6.83
N ARG A 140 6.19 -4.47 -8.10
CA ARG A 140 7.34 -5.09 -8.77
C ARG A 140 8.65 -4.78 -8.04
N ASP A 141 8.88 -3.51 -7.71
CA ASP A 141 10.11 -3.08 -7.06
C ASP A 141 10.24 -3.68 -5.64
N MET A 142 9.12 -3.75 -4.89
CA MET A 142 9.05 -4.41 -3.59
C MET A 142 9.35 -5.91 -3.69
N TRP A 143 8.75 -6.59 -4.67
CA TRP A 143 8.99 -8.01 -4.92
C TRP A 143 10.46 -8.31 -5.24
N TYR A 144 11.11 -7.48 -6.07
CA TYR A 144 12.53 -7.62 -6.36
C TYR A 144 13.42 -7.43 -5.12
N ASN A 145 13.11 -6.46 -4.26
CA ASN A 145 13.86 -6.24 -3.04
C ASN A 145 13.75 -7.44 -2.08
N LEU A 146 12.55 -8.01 -1.96
CA LEU A 146 12.33 -9.21 -1.16
C LEU A 146 13.06 -10.43 -1.71
N GLY A 147 13.07 -10.63 -3.03
CA GLY A 147 13.83 -11.71 -3.65
C GLY A 147 15.30 -11.70 -3.23
N LYS A 148 15.95 -10.53 -3.28
CA LYS A 148 17.34 -10.36 -2.83
C LYS A 148 17.53 -10.73 -1.35
N THR A 149 16.60 -10.33 -0.48
CA THR A 149 16.63 -10.66 0.95
C THR A 149 16.40 -12.15 1.22
N LEU A 150 15.41 -12.75 0.55
CA LEU A 150 15.03 -14.15 0.73
C LEU A 150 16.09 -15.10 0.18
N ASP A 151 16.67 -14.81 -0.99
CA ASP A 151 17.77 -15.59 -1.55
C ASP A 151 18.98 -15.60 -0.60
N PHE A 152 19.28 -14.46 0.02
CA PHE A 152 20.33 -14.39 1.04
C PHE A 152 19.97 -15.20 2.30
N TYR A 153 18.72 -15.13 2.77
CA TYR A 153 18.23 -15.90 3.91
C TYR A 153 18.34 -17.41 3.68
N PHE A 154 17.85 -17.91 2.53
CA PHE A 154 17.90 -19.33 2.20
C PHE A 154 19.33 -19.81 1.93
N SER A 155 20.18 -18.97 1.33
CA SER A 155 21.60 -19.26 1.16
C SER A 155 22.32 -19.36 2.51
N TYR A 156 22.05 -18.45 3.45
CA TYR A 156 22.62 -18.47 4.80
C TYR A 156 22.17 -19.71 5.58
N GLN A 157 20.88 -20.05 5.54
CA GLN A 157 20.36 -21.27 6.19
C GLN A 157 21.01 -22.55 5.63
N SER A 158 21.18 -22.62 4.31
CA SER A 158 21.85 -23.74 3.64
C SER A 158 23.33 -23.84 4.01
N ALA A 159 24.05 -22.72 4.11
CA ALA A 159 25.45 -22.67 4.54
C ALA A 159 25.63 -23.08 6.01
N THR A 160 24.73 -22.69 6.91
CA THR A 160 24.80 -23.10 8.33
C THR A 160 24.52 -24.59 8.55
N LEU A 161 23.67 -25.20 7.70
CA LEU A 161 23.37 -26.63 7.75
C LEU A 161 24.48 -27.52 7.16
N SER A 162 25.40 -26.95 6.37
CA SER A 162 26.52 -27.69 5.76
C SER A 162 27.81 -27.62 6.60
N ILE A 163 27.76 -26.98 7.77
CA ILE A 163 28.85 -26.91 8.77
C ILE A 163 28.64 -27.92 9.92
N PHE A 164 27.53 -28.68 9.90
CA PHE A 164 27.26 -29.83 10.76
C PHE A 164 27.16 -31.11 9.92
#